data_AF-A0AAD3CH10-F1
#
_entry.id   AF-A0AAD3CH10-F1
#
_cell.length_a   1.000
_cell.length_b   1.000
_cell.length_c   1.000
_cell.angle_alpha   90.00
_cell.angle_beta   90.00
_cell.angle_gamma   90.00
#
_symmetry.space_group_name_H-M   'P 1'
#
loop_
_entity.id
_entity.type
_entity.pdbx_description
1 polymer ?
#
loop_
_entity_poly.entity_id
_entity_poly.type
_entity_poly.pdbx_seq_one_letter_code
_entity_poly.pdbx_strand_id
1 'polypeptide(L)'
;MAVEDIKPTPEALWNASPFKTAKLLIETFSTRSRRRDPPHSKNRHILFISIGASHYCEKVRWILDLLERDILSPYYYTENSHPPLFQSIETLAATNSKVSMVPMVVFENIDKKLQILHDSKEIVQFLSPRLYPEPFRETIQDFEVFVGKSIGAASRLYMYHHMLQKEYHDTLSRIMTETTSTVEKFLWTNFLDKGLATGMRKAMRISSQTASDSLIEIRSAFVSISKQLQKRDGTKKTYLMERGDDSDKTCENIGFTAADLTFASLASILIHPPELSHIVPINDDKMPPELVKLKKELRRTLAGQHVLEMYRKHRGNVELRTVDRDVFIPSSIKNFVISKL
;
A
#
# COMPACT_ATOMS: atom_id res chain seq x y z
N MET A 1 4.36 -17.04 -5.15
CA MET A 1 4.29 -16.87 -3.69
C MET A 1 3.40 -15.67 -3.43
N ALA A 2 2.31 -15.86 -2.71
CA ALA A 2 1.45 -14.73 -2.31
C ALA A 2 2.23 -13.84 -1.32
N VAL A 3 1.79 -12.61 -1.08
CA VAL A 3 2.39 -11.75 -0.04
C VAL A 3 2.34 -12.42 1.35
N GLU A 4 1.41 -13.35 1.52
CA GLU A 4 1.26 -14.24 2.67
C GLU A 4 2.47 -15.16 2.93
N ASP A 5 3.35 -15.38 1.94
CA ASP A 5 4.51 -16.28 2.07
C ASP A 5 5.81 -15.57 2.52
N ILE A 6 5.79 -14.24 2.73
CA ILE A 6 6.95 -13.57 3.32
C ILE A 6 6.97 -13.90 4.81
N LYS A 7 8.02 -14.62 5.23
CA LYS A 7 8.25 -14.89 6.64
C LYS A 7 8.29 -13.55 7.41
N PRO A 8 7.54 -13.45 8.52
CA PRO A 8 7.61 -12.31 9.40
C PRO A 8 9.07 -11.95 9.74
N THR A 9 9.37 -10.66 9.84
CA THR A 9 10.66 -10.23 10.38
C THR A 9 10.78 -10.76 11.82
N PRO A 10 11.76 -11.62 12.12
CA PRO A 10 11.90 -12.17 13.47
C PRO A 10 12.23 -11.04 14.45
N GLU A 11 11.62 -11.06 15.63
CA GLU A 11 11.90 -10.08 16.68
C GLU A 11 13.40 -10.04 17.04
N ALA A 12 14.07 -11.19 16.98
CA ALA A 12 15.51 -11.32 17.20
C ALA A 12 16.36 -10.41 16.27
N LEU A 13 15.88 -10.07 15.07
CA LEU A 13 16.59 -9.16 14.16
C LEU A 13 16.75 -7.77 14.78
N TRP A 14 15.71 -7.27 15.46
CA TRP A 14 15.72 -5.95 16.10
C TRP A 14 16.60 -5.87 17.35
N ASN A 15 16.97 -7.03 17.90
CA ASN A 15 17.85 -7.12 19.05
C ASN A 15 19.33 -7.24 18.65
N ALA A 16 19.63 -7.46 17.37
CA ALA A 16 20.98 -7.48 16.84
C ALA A 16 21.50 -6.06 16.55
N SER A 17 22.80 -5.83 16.73
CA SER A 17 23.47 -4.63 16.18
C SER A 17 23.55 -4.77 14.65
N PRO A 18 23.25 -3.74 13.82
CA PRO A 18 22.94 -2.33 14.14
C PRO A 18 21.44 -2.00 14.33
N PHE A 19 20.54 -2.97 14.16
CA PHE A 19 19.09 -2.75 14.21
C PHE A 19 18.58 -2.30 15.58
N LYS A 20 19.22 -2.71 16.67
CA LYS A 20 18.90 -2.24 18.03
C LYS A 20 19.03 -0.72 18.17
N THR A 21 20.08 -0.14 17.58
CA THR A 21 20.30 1.32 17.59
C THR A 21 19.24 2.02 16.74
N ALA A 22 18.92 1.47 15.57
CA ALA A 22 17.85 2.01 14.72
C ALA A 22 16.49 1.99 15.44
N LYS A 23 16.14 0.89 16.10
CA LYS A 23 14.93 0.77 16.90
C LYS A 23 14.87 1.82 18.00
N LEU A 24 15.94 1.98 18.78
CA LEU A 24 16.00 2.99 19.85
C LEU A 24 15.81 4.41 19.29
N LEU A 25 16.46 4.75 18.18
CA LEU A 25 16.32 6.07 17.55
C LEU A 25 14.89 6.32 17.06
N ILE A 26 14.28 5.32 16.43
CA ILE A 26 12.89 5.41 15.97
C ILE A 26 11.95 5.57 17.17
N GLU A 27 12.05 4.73 18.20
CA GLU A 27 11.18 4.81 19.37
C GLU A 27 11.36 6.12 20.16
N THR A 28 12.57 6.67 20.20
CA THR A 28 12.87 7.91 20.95
C THR A 28 12.41 9.15 20.20
N PHE A 29 12.52 9.17 18.87
CA PHE A 29 12.34 10.39 18.07
C PHE A 29 11.13 10.36 17.13
N SER A 30 10.51 9.19 16.90
CA SER A 30 9.24 9.08 16.18
C SER A 30 8.09 9.22 17.18
N THR A 31 7.65 10.45 17.42
CA THR A 31 6.52 10.68 18.32
C THR A 31 5.22 10.16 17.72
N ARG A 32 4.43 9.44 18.54
CA ARG A 32 3.07 9.01 18.22
C ARG A 32 2.10 10.14 18.55
N SER A 33 1.77 10.98 17.57
CA SER A 33 0.73 12.00 17.75
C SER A 33 -0.58 11.56 17.09
N ARG A 34 -1.72 11.74 17.77
CA ARG A 34 -3.01 11.80 17.06
C ARG A 34 -2.99 13.05 16.18
N ARG A 35 -3.75 13.04 15.08
CA ARG A 35 -4.08 14.28 14.38
C ARG A 35 -4.67 15.26 15.41
N ARG A 36 -4.07 16.45 15.53
CA ARG A 36 -4.45 17.45 16.55
C ARG A 36 -5.91 17.88 16.40
N ASP A 37 -6.39 17.96 15.17
CA ASP A 37 -7.74 18.39 14.82
C ASP A 37 -8.49 17.29 14.06
N PRO A 38 -9.20 16.37 14.74
CA PRO A 38 -10.13 15.47 14.07
C PRO A 38 -11.30 16.28 13.48
N PRO A 39 -11.92 15.83 12.36
CA PRO A 39 -13.14 16.46 11.88
C PRO A 39 -14.21 16.45 12.99
N HIS A 40 -14.84 17.59 13.28
CA HIS A 40 -15.68 17.81 14.47
C HIS A 40 -16.83 16.79 14.66
N SER A 41 -17.26 16.10 13.61
CA SER A 41 -18.32 15.08 13.65
C SER A 41 -17.83 13.65 13.91
N LYS A 42 -16.52 13.40 13.93
CA LYS A 42 -15.93 12.05 14.03
C LYS A 42 -15.37 11.83 15.42
N ASN A 43 -15.73 10.71 16.05
CA ASN A 43 -15.34 10.40 17.43
C ASN A 43 -14.67 9.04 17.61
N ARG A 44 -14.49 8.25 16.54
CA ARG A 44 -13.78 6.98 16.57
C ARG A 44 -12.48 7.06 15.78
N HIS A 45 -11.37 6.92 16.49
CA HIS A 45 -10.04 6.99 15.90
C HIS A 45 -9.58 5.62 15.42
N ILE A 46 -9.02 5.57 14.21
CA ILE A 46 -8.25 4.44 13.69
C ILE A 46 -6.79 4.87 13.55
N LEU A 47 -5.88 4.12 14.17
CA LEU A 47 -4.46 4.20 13.88
C LEU A 47 -4.15 3.24 12.71
N PHE A 48 -3.68 3.78 11.60
CA PHE A 48 -3.30 3.00 10.42
C PHE A 48 -1.77 2.89 10.32
N ILE A 49 -1.21 1.72 10.59
CA ILE A 49 0.23 1.44 10.44
C ILE A 49 0.47 0.96 9.01
N SER A 50 1.35 1.65 8.29
CA SER A 50 1.52 1.47 6.85
C SER A 50 2.97 1.53 6.39
N ILE A 51 3.18 1.10 5.14
CA ILE A 51 4.28 1.59 4.31
C ILE A 51 3.65 2.56 3.31
N GLY A 52 4.05 3.83 3.33
CA GLY A 52 3.41 4.91 2.55
C GLY A 52 3.20 4.55 1.09
N ALA A 53 4.28 4.12 0.42
CA ALA A 53 4.28 3.74 -1.00
C ALA A 53 3.73 2.33 -1.30
N SER A 54 3.24 1.58 -0.31
CA SER A 54 2.72 0.22 -0.53
C SER A 54 1.32 0.27 -1.15
N HIS A 55 1.14 -0.40 -2.28
CA HIS A 55 -0.14 -0.59 -2.97
C HIS A 55 -1.16 -1.41 -2.15
N TYR A 56 -0.71 -2.27 -1.23
CA TYR A 56 -1.60 -2.92 -0.26
C TYR A 56 -2.09 -1.95 0.81
N CYS A 57 -1.23 -1.01 1.22
CA CYS A 57 -1.60 0.05 2.14
C CYS A 57 -2.53 1.06 1.46
N GLU A 58 -2.34 1.34 0.17
CA GLU A 58 -3.24 2.19 -0.60
C GLU A 58 -4.67 1.67 -0.64
N LYS A 59 -4.85 0.35 -0.78
CA LYS A 59 -6.18 -0.28 -0.68
C LYS A 59 -6.90 0.07 0.63
N VAL A 60 -6.18 -0.02 1.76
CA VAL A 60 -6.74 0.30 3.08
C VAL A 60 -6.92 1.80 3.26
N ARG A 61 -5.95 2.61 2.82
CA ARG A 61 -6.01 4.08 2.84
C ARG A 61 -7.24 4.60 2.11
N TRP A 62 -7.55 4.03 0.94
CA TRP A 62 -8.73 4.39 0.17
C TRP A 62 -10.02 4.15 0.97
N ILE A 63 -10.15 3.01 1.64
CA ILE A 63 -11.32 2.75 2.51
C ILE A 63 -11.40 3.72 3.68
N LEU A 64 -10.29 3.98 4.36
CA LEU A 64 -10.26 4.90 5.48
C LEU A 64 -10.65 6.32 5.04
N ASP A 65 -10.20 6.77 3.88
CA ASP A 65 -10.62 8.03 3.29
C ASP A 65 -12.11 8.06 2.95
N LEU A 66 -12.66 6.98 2.39
CA LEU A 66 -14.11 6.88 2.14
C LEU A 66 -14.91 6.93 3.44
N LEU A 67 -14.43 6.29 4.51
CA LEU A 67 -15.07 6.32 5.83
C LEU A 67 -14.96 7.69 6.51
N GLU A 68 -13.85 8.40 6.34
CA GLU A 68 -13.72 9.75 6.91
C GLU A 68 -14.63 10.74 6.15
N ARG A 69 -14.79 10.59 4.83
CA ARG A 69 -15.68 11.41 3.99
C ARG A 69 -17.17 11.10 4.18
N ASP A 70 -17.52 9.85 4.48
CA ASP A 70 -18.91 9.44 4.69
C ASP A 70 -19.48 10.09 5.94
N ILE A 71 -20.48 10.97 5.81
CA ILE A 71 -21.05 11.74 6.93
C ILE A 71 -21.67 10.85 8.01
N LEU A 72 -22.08 9.63 7.66
CA LEU A 72 -22.68 8.67 8.60
C LEU A 72 -21.64 7.83 9.34
N SER A 73 -20.41 7.77 8.83
CA SER A 73 -19.34 7.04 9.50
C SER A 73 -18.83 7.83 10.72
N PRO A 74 -18.64 7.20 11.88
CA PRO A 74 -18.05 7.86 13.06
C PRO A 74 -16.51 7.92 13.00
N TYR A 75 -15.91 7.29 12.00
CA TYR A 75 -14.47 7.04 11.94
C TYR A 75 -13.69 8.20 11.32
N TYR A 76 -12.54 8.47 11.91
CA TYR A 76 -11.44 9.24 11.32
C TYR A 76 -10.15 8.47 11.59
N TYR A 77 -9.09 8.73 10.82
CA TYR A 77 -7.85 7.98 11.00
C TYR A 77 -6.61 8.86 11.08
N THR A 78 -5.52 8.26 11.56
CA THR A 78 -4.18 8.81 11.45
C THR A 78 -3.26 7.74 10.89
N GLU A 79 -2.48 8.10 9.89
CA GLU A 79 -1.53 7.23 9.24
C GLU A 79 -0.16 7.33 9.91
N ASN A 80 0.31 6.18 10.40
CA ASN A 80 1.63 5.94 10.93
C ASN A 80 2.45 5.20 9.86
N SER A 81 2.97 5.96 8.89
CA SER A 81 3.73 5.41 7.76
C SER A 81 5.20 5.21 8.11
N HIS A 82 5.78 4.11 7.62
CA HIS A 82 7.19 3.75 7.81
C HIS A 82 7.79 3.26 6.49
N PRO A 83 9.11 3.37 6.29
CA PRO A 83 9.74 2.68 5.17
C PRO A 83 9.74 1.16 5.44
N PRO A 84 9.96 0.33 4.40
CA PRO A 84 10.03 -1.12 4.56
C PRO A 84 11.00 -1.56 5.67
N LEU A 85 10.67 -2.68 6.30
CA LEU A 85 11.25 -3.20 7.56
C LEU A 85 10.89 -2.37 8.80
N PHE A 86 10.99 -1.06 8.79
CA PHE A 86 10.83 -0.24 10.01
C PHE A 86 9.40 -0.30 10.55
N GLN A 87 8.40 -0.51 9.69
CA GLN A 87 7.01 -0.74 10.12
C GLN A 87 6.87 -1.90 11.11
N SER A 88 7.77 -2.90 11.03
CA SER A 88 7.68 -4.09 11.89
C SER A 88 7.88 -3.78 13.36
N ILE A 89 8.58 -2.69 13.70
CA ILE A 89 8.72 -2.23 15.09
C ILE A 89 7.33 -1.97 15.69
N GLU A 90 6.50 -1.22 14.96
CA GLU A 90 5.17 -0.82 15.42
C GLU A 90 4.17 -1.98 15.35
N THR A 91 4.18 -2.78 14.29
CA THR A 91 3.22 -3.90 14.17
C THR A 91 3.51 -5.01 15.18
N LEU A 92 4.78 -5.31 15.46
CA LEU A 92 5.16 -6.29 16.49
C LEU A 92 4.77 -5.78 17.87
N ALA A 93 5.00 -4.50 18.17
CA ALA A 93 4.55 -3.89 19.42
C ALA A 93 3.02 -3.96 19.58
N ALA A 94 2.26 -3.63 18.53
CA ALA A 94 0.80 -3.68 18.56
C ALA A 94 0.26 -5.10 18.77
N THR A 95 0.91 -6.11 18.21
CA THR A 95 0.40 -7.49 18.18
C THR A 95 1.04 -8.43 19.21
N ASN A 96 1.86 -7.91 20.13
CA ASN A 96 2.66 -8.71 21.06
C ASN A 96 3.52 -9.75 20.31
N SER A 97 4.32 -9.26 19.36
CA SER A 97 5.29 -10.01 18.54
C SER A 97 4.72 -11.05 17.58
N LYS A 98 3.42 -10.97 17.23
CA LYS A 98 2.77 -11.95 16.34
C LYS A 98 2.85 -11.60 14.85
N VAL A 99 2.75 -10.31 14.51
CA VAL A 99 2.63 -9.84 13.12
C VAL A 99 3.60 -8.69 12.85
N SER A 100 4.41 -8.82 11.79
CA SER A 100 5.41 -7.82 11.37
C SER A 100 5.04 -7.08 10.07
N MET A 101 3.85 -7.35 9.54
CA MET A 101 3.41 -6.91 8.22
C MET A 101 2.36 -5.81 8.30
N VAL A 102 2.28 -5.04 7.22
CA VAL A 102 1.28 -4.00 6.97
C VAL A 102 0.52 -4.33 5.67
N PRO A 103 -0.70 -3.79 5.45
CA PRO A 103 -1.42 -2.83 6.29
C PRO A 103 -1.88 -3.41 7.64
N MET A 104 -1.96 -2.55 8.66
CA MET A 104 -2.53 -2.88 9.97
C MET A 104 -3.33 -1.69 10.49
N VAL A 105 -4.52 -1.94 11.02
CA VAL A 105 -5.33 -0.91 11.70
C VAL A 105 -5.54 -1.29 13.16
N VAL A 106 -5.47 -0.29 14.03
CA VAL A 106 -5.65 -0.42 15.47
C VAL A 106 -6.69 0.59 15.92
N PHE A 107 -7.76 0.15 16.58
CA PHE A 107 -8.86 1.02 17.01
C PHE A 107 -9.61 0.42 18.20
N GLU A 108 -10.42 1.24 18.87
CA GLU A 108 -11.35 0.76 19.90
C GLU A 108 -12.71 0.43 19.26
N ASN A 109 -13.26 -0.74 19.58
CA ASN A 109 -14.59 -1.12 19.14
C ASN A 109 -15.69 -0.45 19.98
N ILE A 110 -16.96 -0.79 19.71
CA ILE A 110 -18.13 -0.23 20.43
C ILE A 110 -18.04 -0.48 21.95
N ASP A 111 -17.46 -1.60 22.35
CA ASP A 111 -17.28 -2.01 23.75
C ASP A 111 -16.00 -1.44 24.38
N LYS A 112 -15.33 -0.48 23.71
CA LYS A 112 -14.03 0.09 24.11
C LYS A 112 -12.91 -0.93 24.25
N LYS A 113 -13.02 -2.07 23.56
CA LYS A 113 -11.95 -3.06 23.47
C LYS A 113 -11.06 -2.76 22.27
N LEU A 114 -9.76 -2.86 22.49
CA LEU A 114 -8.77 -2.73 21.42
C LEU A 114 -8.98 -3.84 20.38
N GLN A 115 -9.17 -3.44 19.13
CA GLN A 115 -9.19 -4.33 17.98
C GLN A 115 -7.99 -4.02 17.08
N ILE A 116 -7.39 -5.09 16.58
CA ILE A 116 -6.27 -5.03 15.66
C ILE A 116 -6.66 -5.90 14.48
N LEU A 117 -6.70 -5.29 13.30
CA LEU A 117 -6.89 -6.00 12.06
C LEU A 117 -5.61 -5.85 11.23
N HIS A 118 -5.18 -6.94 10.64
CA HIS A 118 -4.09 -6.99 9.67
C HIS A 118 -4.61 -7.67 8.41
N ASP A 119 -3.83 -7.63 7.33
CA ASP A 119 -4.26 -8.07 5.99
C ASP A 119 -5.26 -7.11 5.33
N SER A 120 -4.92 -6.64 4.13
CA SER A 120 -5.75 -5.67 3.40
C SER A 120 -7.15 -6.20 3.06
N LYS A 121 -7.33 -7.51 2.87
CA LYS A 121 -8.63 -8.14 2.59
C LYS A 121 -9.50 -8.13 3.84
N GLU A 122 -8.98 -8.61 4.96
CA GLU A 122 -9.70 -8.64 6.24
C GLU A 122 -10.13 -7.24 6.68
N ILE A 123 -9.21 -6.27 6.59
CA ILE A 123 -9.48 -4.87 6.93
C ILE A 123 -10.62 -4.30 6.08
N VAL A 124 -10.58 -4.49 4.76
CA VAL A 124 -11.61 -3.92 3.86
C VAL A 124 -12.96 -4.61 4.06
N GLN A 125 -13.00 -5.92 4.28
CA GLN A 125 -14.22 -6.66 4.58
C GLN A 125 -14.88 -6.19 5.87
N PHE A 126 -14.08 -5.96 6.91
CA PHE A 126 -14.57 -5.50 8.20
C PHE A 126 -15.06 -4.05 8.14
N LEU A 127 -14.26 -3.16 7.57
CA LEU A 127 -14.53 -1.72 7.60
C LEU A 127 -15.53 -1.24 6.53
N SER A 128 -15.69 -1.98 5.43
CA SER A 128 -16.59 -1.60 4.34
C SER A 128 -17.30 -2.81 3.72
N PRO A 129 -18.13 -3.55 4.50
CA PRO A 129 -18.83 -4.75 4.04
C PRO A 129 -19.76 -4.49 2.84
N ARG A 130 -20.21 -3.25 2.65
CA ARG A 130 -21.02 -2.81 1.48
C ARG A 130 -20.34 -3.03 0.12
N LEU A 131 -19.01 -3.18 0.09
CA LEU A 131 -18.25 -3.48 -1.14
C LEU A 131 -18.27 -4.96 -1.52
N TYR A 132 -18.94 -5.79 -0.72
CA TYR A 132 -19.15 -7.22 -0.93
C TYR A 132 -20.65 -7.54 -0.92
N PRO A 133 -21.43 -7.01 -1.87
CA PRO A 133 -22.87 -7.27 -1.93
C PRO A 133 -23.13 -8.75 -2.23
N GLU A 134 -24.13 -9.33 -1.58
CA GLU A 134 -24.68 -10.62 -2.00
C GLU A 134 -25.42 -10.47 -3.33
N PRO A 135 -25.40 -11.48 -4.23
CA PRO A 135 -24.73 -12.78 -4.11
C PRO A 135 -23.27 -12.79 -4.62
N PHE A 136 -22.66 -11.63 -4.88
CA PHE A 136 -21.35 -11.53 -5.55
C PHE A 136 -20.15 -11.66 -4.61
N ARG A 137 -20.37 -11.80 -3.31
CA ARG A 137 -19.32 -11.81 -2.28
C ARG A 137 -18.20 -12.79 -2.60
N GLU A 138 -18.53 -14.04 -2.89
CA GLU A 138 -17.53 -15.09 -3.17
C GLU A 138 -16.71 -14.76 -4.43
N THR A 139 -17.37 -14.37 -5.52
CA THR A 139 -16.69 -13.98 -6.77
C THR A 139 -15.76 -12.79 -6.57
N ILE A 140 -16.16 -11.80 -5.76
CA ILE A 140 -15.31 -10.66 -5.40
C ILE A 140 -14.09 -11.14 -4.62
N GLN A 141 -14.27 -12.01 -3.62
CA GLN A 141 -13.19 -12.53 -2.80
C GLN A 141 -12.18 -13.36 -3.61
N ASP A 142 -12.65 -14.21 -4.53
CA ASP A 142 -11.80 -14.98 -5.44
C ASP A 142 -10.99 -14.06 -6.36
N PHE A 143 -11.64 -13.00 -6.87
CA PHE A 143 -10.96 -12.01 -7.68
C PHE A 143 -9.88 -11.27 -6.89
N GLU A 144 -10.12 -10.92 -5.62
CA GLU A 144 -9.10 -10.31 -4.76
C GLU A 144 -7.88 -11.23 -4.57
N VAL A 145 -8.08 -12.54 -4.39
CA VAL A 145 -6.99 -13.51 -4.28
C VAL A 145 -6.20 -13.58 -5.60
N PHE A 146 -6.90 -13.65 -6.73
CA PHE A 146 -6.28 -13.64 -8.06
C PHE A 146 -5.41 -12.40 -8.28
N VAL A 147 -5.94 -11.20 -8.03
CA VAL A 147 -5.19 -9.94 -8.21
C VAL A 147 -4.07 -9.81 -7.18
N GLY A 148 -4.30 -10.22 -5.93
CA GLY A 148 -3.29 -10.21 -4.87
C GLY A 148 -2.03 -10.99 -5.25
N LYS A 149 -2.22 -12.15 -5.87
CA LYS A 149 -1.14 -13.00 -6.37
C LYS A 149 -0.52 -12.45 -7.66
N SER A 150 -1.35 -12.25 -8.70
CA SER A 150 -0.88 -12.00 -10.06
C SER A 150 -0.44 -10.56 -10.34
N ILE A 151 -1.01 -9.60 -9.62
CA ILE A 151 -0.63 -8.19 -9.70
C ILE A 151 0.14 -7.80 -8.47
N GLY A 152 -0.42 -7.98 -7.27
CA GLY A 152 0.16 -7.42 -6.06
C GLY A 152 1.59 -7.92 -5.77
N ALA A 153 1.78 -9.24 -5.68
CA ALA A 153 3.08 -9.83 -5.39
C ALA A 153 4.07 -9.65 -6.56
N ALA A 154 3.62 -9.93 -7.79
CA ALA A 154 4.43 -9.84 -9.01
C ALA A 154 4.92 -8.40 -9.28
N SER A 155 4.04 -7.40 -9.15
CA SER A 155 4.38 -5.98 -9.37
C SER A 155 5.45 -5.50 -8.41
N ARG A 156 5.33 -5.86 -7.13
CA ARG A 156 6.34 -5.52 -6.11
C ARG A 156 7.70 -6.12 -6.45
N LEU A 157 7.73 -7.40 -6.82
CA LEU A 157 8.96 -8.11 -7.16
C LEU A 157 9.62 -7.47 -8.38
N TYR A 158 8.85 -7.26 -9.45
CA TYR A 158 9.33 -6.64 -10.68
C TYR A 158 9.85 -5.21 -10.44
N MET A 159 9.09 -4.40 -9.70
CA MET A 159 9.51 -3.05 -9.33
C MET A 159 10.82 -3.06 -8.54
N TYR A 160 10.94 -3.89 -7.49
CA TYR A 160 12.17 -3.93 -6.68
C TYR A 160 13.36 -4.50 -7.43
N HIS A 161 13.16 -5.39 -8.40
CA HIS A 161 14.24 -5.87 -9.27
C HIS A 161 14.97 -4.70 -9.95
N HIS A 162 14.22 -3.73 -10.46
CA HIS A 162 14.77 -2.53 -11.10
C HIS A 162 15.16 -1.44 -10.09
N MET A 163 14.32 -1.14 -9.10
CA MET A 163 14.51 -0.01 -8.19
C MET A 163 15.60 -0.22 -7.13
N LEU A 164 15.96 -1.47 -6.80
CA LEU A 164 17.04 -1.74 -5.83
C LEU A 164 18.44 -1.63 -6.45
N GLN A 165 18.57 -1.35 -7.74
CA GLN A 165 19.86 -1.07 -8.36
C GLN A 165 20.40 0.28 -7.86
N LYS A 166 21.73 0.40 -7.75
CA LYS A 166 22.37 1.47 -6.98
C LYS A 166 22.05 2.86 -7.54
N GLU A 167 21.98 2.97 -8.86
CA GLU A 167 21.62 4.18 -9.59
C GLU A 167 20.20 4.71 -9.28
N TYR A 168 19.28 3.86 -8.80
CA TYR A 168 17.90 4.24 -8.47
C TYR A 168 17.65 4.37 -6.96
N HIS A 169 18.68 4.26 -6.12
CA HIS A 169 18.53 4.34 -4.65
C HIS A 169 18.02 5.69 -4.15
N ASP A 170 18.40 6.81 -4.77
CA ASP A 170 17.85 8.13 -4.43
C ASP A 170 16.35 8.18 -4.74
N THR A 171 15.95 7.75 -5.95
CA THR A 171 14.55 7.69 -6.36
C THR A 171 13.74 6.79 -5.44
N LEU A 172 14.24 5.58 -5.15
CA LEU A 172 13.58 4.64 -4.24
C LEU A 172 13.47 5.22 -2.83
N SER A 173 14.51 5.87 -2.32
CA SER A 173 14.49 6.48 -0.98
C SER A 173 13.45 7.58 -0.89
N ARG A 174 13.37 8.47 -1.88
CA ARG A 174 12.32 9.50 -1.92
C ARG A 174 10.92 8.88 -1.87
N ILE A 175 10.65 7.91 -2.74
CA ILE A 175 9.35 7.23 -2.80
C ILE A 175 9.01 6.55 -1.46
N MET A 176 9.94 5.81 -0.87
CA MET A 176 9.68 5.00 0.33
C MET A 176 9.61 5.81 1.62
N THR A 177 10.11 7.05 1.62
CA THR A 177 10.24 7.86 2.84
C THR A 177 9.43 9.16 2.81
N GLU A 178 8.69 9.43 1.72
CA GLU A 178 7.94 10.69 1.53
C GLU A 178 7.02 11.01 2.71
N THR A 179 6.34 10.01 3.24
CA THR A 179 5.36 10.14 4.33
C THR A 179 5.90 9.66 5.68
N THR A 180 7.23 9.56 5.84
CA THR A 180 7.88 9.00 7.03
C THR A 180 8.61 10.08 7.83
N SER A 181 9.04 9.76 9.06
CA SER A 181 9.76 10.73 9.89
C SER A 181 11.14 11.07 9.31
N THR A 182 11.68 12.25 9.66
CA THR A 182 13.03 12.67 9.25
C THR A 182 14.11 11.66 9.69
N VAL A 183 13.97 11.06 10.87
CA VAL A 183 14.92 10.06 11.40
C VAL A 183 14.88 8.77 10.59
N GLU A 184 13.68 8.27 10.28
CA GLU A 184 13.54 7.07 9.46
C GLU A 184 14.03 7.29 8.03
N LYS A 185 13.74 8.46 7.46
CA LYS A 185 14.27 8.87 6.15
C LYS A 185 15.79 8.89 6.14
N PHE A 186 16.41 9.46 7.17
CA PHE A 186 17.85 9.46 7.35
C PHE A 186 18.40 8.04 7.42
N LEU A 187 17.86 7.20 8.30
CA LEU A 187 18.32 5.82 8.48
C LEU A 187 18.15 5.01 7.18
N TRP A 188 16.96 5.06 6.56
CA TRP A 188 16.68 4.35 5.31
C TRP A 188 17.69 4.73 4.23
N THR A 189 17.87 6.02 3.98
CA THR A 189 18.75 6.53 2.91
C THR A 189 20.21 6.12 3.15
N ASN A 190 20.68 6.13 4.39
CA ASN A 190 22.09 5.80 4.72
C ASN A 190 22.38 4.31 4.83
N PHE A 191 21.35 3.46 4.98
CA PHE A 191 21.52 2.01 5.10
C PHE A 191 21.03 1.24 3.87
N LEU A 192 20.39 1.90 2.90
CA LEU A 192 19.84 1.27 1.69
C LEU A 192 20.92 0.49 0.93
N ASP A 193 22.04 1.15 0.61
CA ASP A 193 23.18 0.56 -0.09
C ASP A 193 24.11 -0.26 0.82
N LYS A 194 24.07 -0.02 2.14
CA LYS A 194 24.85 -0.76 3.17
C LYS A 194 24.24 -2.09 3.60
N GLY A 195 23.32 -2.63 2.82
CA GLY A 195 22.82 -4.00 2.99
C GLY A 195 21.31 -4.14 3.08
N LEU A 196 20.54 -3.07 3.33
CA LEU A 196 19.07 -3.18 3.32
C LEU A 196 18.57 -3.67 1.94
N ALA A 197 19.09 -3.11 0.84
CA ALA A 197 18.73 -3.56 -0.51
C ALA A 197 19.08 -5.04 -0.74
N THR A 198 20.22 -5.50 -0.24
CA THR A 198 20.63 -6.91 -0.32
C THR A 198 19.71 -7.81 0.52
N GLY A 199 19.37 -7.39 1.73
CA GLY A 199 18.43 -8.08 2.60
C GLY A 199 17.03 -8.19 1.97
N MET A 200 16.54 -7.09 1.40
CA MET A 200 15.27 -7.05 0.65
C MET A 200 15.28 -8.01 -0.53
N ARG A 201 16.34 -8.00 -1.36
CA ARG A 201 16.49 -8.95 -2.48
C ARG A 201 16.43 -10.39 -2.00
N LYS A 202 17.17 -10.74 -0.96
CA LYS A 202 17.21 -12.10 -0.41
C LYS A 202 15.86 -12.52 0.17
N ALA A 203 15.26 -11.69 1.02
CA ALA A 203 13.99 -11.99 1.70
C ALA A 203 12.84 -12.20 0.69
N MET A 204 12.83 -11.42 -0.39
CA MET A 204 11.80 -11.50 -1.43
C MET A 204 12.20 -12.36 -2.63
N ARG A 205 13.36 -13.05 -2.56
CA ARG A 205 13.90 -13.90 -3.64
C ARG A 205 13.97 -13.19 -5.00
N ILE A 206 14.35 -11.91 -5.00
CA ILE A 206 14.43 -11.10 -6.21
C ILE A 206 15.66 -11.50 -7.02
N SER A 207 15.41 -12.00 -8.23
CA SER A 207 16.41 -12.36 -9.25
C SER A 207 15.91 -11.98 -10.64
N SER A 208 16.79 -11.98 -11.65
CA SER A 208 16.39 -11.72 -13.03
C SER A 208 15.35 -12.72 -13.55
N GLN A 209 15.46 -14.00 -13.17
CA GLN A 209 14.47 -15.01 -13.54
C GLN A 209 13.09 -14.69 -12.94
N THR A 210 13.02 -14.49 -11.61
CA THR A 210 11.75 -14.19 -10.94
C THR A 210 11.13 -12.88 -11.39
N ALA A 211 11.94 -11.90 -11.80
CA ALA A 211 11.47 -10.64 -12.38
C ALA A 211 10.87 -10.86 -13.77
N SER A 212 11.51 -11.68 -14.61
CA SER A 212 10.96 -12.08 -15.93
C SER A 212 9.63 -12.83 -15.77
N ASP A 213 9.56 -13.78 -14.84
CA ASP A 213 8.32 -14.52 -14.55
C ASP A 213 7.21 -13.59 -14.06
N SER A 214 7.54 -12.66 -13.17
CA SER A 214 6.61 -11.64 -12.67
C SER A 214 6.08 -10.74 -13.79
N LEU A 215 6.93 -10.36 -14.74
CA LEU A 215 6.52 -9.55 -15.90
C LEU A 215 5.51 -10.29 -16.79
N ILE A 216 5.72 -11.60 -17.01
CA ILE A 216 4.77 -12.44 -17.74
C ILE A 216 3.43 -12.53 -16.99
N GLU A 217 3.48 -12.73 -15.67
CA GLU A 217 2.29 -12.81 -14.82
C GLU A 217 1.49 -11.51 -14.84
N ILE A 218 2.15 -10.36 -14.68
CA ILE A 218 1.53 -9.02 -14.76
C ILE A 218 0.82 -8.83 -16.10
N ARG A 219 1.51 -9.08 -17.22
CA ARG A 219 0.92 -8.91 -18.56
C ARG A 219 -0.28 -9.83 -18.77
N SER A 220 -0.16 -11.08 -18.34
CA SER A 220 -1.23 -12.07 -18.47
C SER A 220 -2.48 -11.66 -17.66
N ALA A 221 -2.28 -11.16 -16.46
CA ALA A 221 -3.36 -10.64 -15.63
C ALA A 221 -4.04 -9.41 -16.24
N PHE A 222 -3.28 -8.45 -16.78
CA PHE A 222 -3.84 -7.29 -17.48
C PHE A 222 -4.63 -7.67 -18.74
N VAL A 223 -4.17 -8.68 -19.48
CA VAL A 223 -4.93 -9.24 -20.63
C VAL A 223 -6.23 -9.89 -20.15
N SER A 224 -6.18 -10.73 -19.11
CA SER A 224 -7.35 -11.40 -18.55
C SER A 224 -8.41 -10.39 -18.07
N ILE A 225 -7.98 -9.40 -17.29
CA ILE A 225 -8.86 -8.35 -16.77
C ILE A 225 -9.41 -7.48 -17.91
N SER A 226 -8.61 -7.18 -18.94
CA SER A 226 -9.08 -6.44 -20.12
C SER A 226 -10.19 -7.19 -20.85
N LYS A 227 -10.08 -8.53 -20.98
CA LYS A 227 -11.14 -9.36 -21.54
C LYS A 227 -12.40 -9.33 -20.67
N GLN A 228 -12.26 -9.41 -19.36
CA GLN A 228 -13.40 -9.35 -18.42
C GLN A 228 -14.15 -8.01 -18.49
N LEU A 229 -13.42 -6.91 -18.72
CA LEU A 229 -13.95 -5.55 -18.88
C LEU A 229 -14.57 -5.31 -20.25
N GLN A 230 -14.36 -6.17 -21.24
CA GLN A 230 -14.94 -5.99 -22.57
C GLN A 230 -16.37 -6.57 -22.62
N LYS A 231 -17.32 -5.79 -23.13
CA LYS A 231 -18.68 -6.23 -23.44
C LYS A 231 -18.73 -6.89 -24.82
N ARG A 232 -19.82 -7.60 -25.10
CA ARG A 232 -20.01 -8.33 -26.38
C ARG A 232 -20.07 -7.40 -27.60
N ASP A 233 -20.61 -6.20 -27.42
CA ASP A 233 -20.67 -5.16 -28.45
C ASP A 233 -19.31 -4.45 -28.68
N GLY A 234 -18.25 -4.87 -27.98
CA GLY A 234 -16.91 -4.29 -28.05
C GLY A 234 -16.70 -3.09 -27.14
N THR A 235 -17.73 -2.59 -26.45
CA THR A 235 -17.60 -1.50 -25.48
C THR A 235 -16.99 -1.98 -24.16
N LYS A 236 -16.63 -1.06 -23.27
CA LYS A 236 -16.02 -1.36 -21.98
C LYS A 236 -17.08 -1.29 -20.86
N LYS A 237 -17.05 -2.25 -19.94
CA LYS A 237 -17.76 -2.16 -18.65
C LYS A 237 -17.25 -0.99 -17.82
N THR A 238 -18.13 -0.42 -17.02
CA THR A 238 -17.78 0.59 -16.02
C THR A 238 -17.06 -0.04 -14.82
N TYR A 239 -17.59 -1.18 -14.35
CA TYR A 239 -17.06 -1.91 -13.19
C TYR A 239 -16.78 -3.38 -13.52
N LEU A 240 -15.87 -4.00 -12.78
CA LEU A 240 -15.43 -5.39 -12.99
C LEU A 240 -16.55 -6.42 -12.79
N MET A 241 -17.48 -6.11 -11.89
CA MET A 241 -18.62 -6.96 -11.54
C MET A 241 -19.92 -6.56 -12.24
N GLU A 242 -19.83 -5.68 -13.25
CA GLU A 242 -20.97 -5.35 -14.11
C GLU A 242 -21.36 -6.56 -14.98
N ARG A 243 -22.66 -6.91 -14.97
CA ARG A 243 -23.23 -7.95 -15.86
C ARG A 243 -23.40 -7.39 -17.27
N GLY A 244 -23.09 -8.22 -18.26
CA GLY A 244 -22.73 -7.78 -19.61
C GLY A 244 -23.83 -7.70 -20.66
N ASP A 245 -25.13 -7.81 -20.33
CA ASP A 245 -26.22 -7.68 -21.31
C ASP A 245 -27.40 -6.87 -20.74
N ASP A 246 -27.83 -5.84 -21.48
CA ASP A 246 -29.01 -4.98 -21.22
C ASP A 246 -30.36 -5.73 -21.34
N SER A 247 -30.34 -7.03 -21.67
CA SER A 247 -31.54 -7.84 -21.88
C SER A 247 -32.20 -8.31 -20.59
N ASP A 248 -31.48 -8.27 -19.46
CA ASP A 248 -32.04 -8.59 -18.15
C ASP A 248 -32.13 -7.32 -17.29
N LYS A 249 -33.14 -6.49 -17.57
CA LYS A 249 -33.49 -5.27 -16.83
C LYS A 249 -33.75 -5.51 -15.32
N THR A 250 -33.69 -6.76 -14.86
CA THR A 250 -33.85 -7.14 -13.46
C THR A 250 -32.53 -7.22 -12.70
N CYS A 251 -31.38 -7.21 -13.38
CA CYS A 251 -30.07 -7.24 -12.74
C CYS A 251 -29.61 -5.82 -12.38
N GLU A 252 -29.76 -5.44 -11.12
CA GLU A 252 -29.23 -4.18 -10.58
C GLU A 252 -27.71 -4.07 -10.87
N ASN A 253 -27.29 -2.89 -11.36
CA ASN A 253 -25.88 -2.57 -11.48
C ASN A 253 -25.29 -2.42 -10.07
N ILE A 254 -24.46 -3.38 -9.65
CA ILE A 254 -23.88 -3.40 -8.30
C ILE A 254 -22.78 -2.34 -8.08
N GLY A 255 -22.42 -1.59 -9.12
CA GLY A 255 -21.54 -0.44 -9.03
C GLY A 255 -20.10 -0.79 -8.64
N PHE A 256 -19.45 0.15 -7.94
CA PHE A 256 -18.08 0.00 -7.47
C PHE A 256 -18.00 -0.99 -6.30
N THR A 257 -17.14 -2.00 -6.45
CA THR A 257 -16.99 -3.09 -5.46
C THR A 257 -15.55 -3.21 -4.96
N ALA A 258 -15.31 -4.14 -4.03
CA ALA A 258 -13.95 -4.44 -3.57
C ALA A 258 -13.06 -5.02 -4.69
N ALA A 259 -13.65 -5.55 -5.77
CA ALA A 259 -12.89 -5.99 -6.94
C ALA A 259 -12.22 -4.82 -7.66
N ASP A 260 -13.00 -3.76 -7.95
CA ASP A 260 -12.50 -2.53 -8.58
C ASP A 260 -11.45 -1.85 -7.70
N LEU A 261 -11.77 -1.69 -6.40
CA LEU A 261 -10.85 -1.16 -5.41
C LEU A 261 -9.54 -1.94 -5.36
N THR A 262 -9.60 -3.26 -5.28
CA THR A 262 -8.42 -4.10 -5.13
C THR A 262 -7.56 -4.08 -6.38
N PHE A 263 -8.16 -4.19 -7.56
CA PHE A 263 -7.41 -4.11 -8.80
C PHE A 263 -6.76 -2.74 -8.99
N ALA A 264 -7.52 -1.65 -8.82
CA ALA A 264 -6.99 -0.30 -8.94
C ALA A 264 -5.86 -0.04 -7.94
N SER A 265 -6.06 -0.39 -6.67
CA SER A 265 -5.04 -0.18 -5.63
C SER A 265 -3.77 -0.98 -5.91
N LEU A 266 -3.88 -2.26 -6.24
CA LEU A 266 -2.72 -3.13 -6.45
C LEU A 266 -1.96 -2.84 -7.76
N ALA A 267 -2.67 -2.38 -8.80
CA ALA A 267 -2.06 -1.97 -10.07
C ALA A 267 -1.44 -0.55 -10.02
N SER A 268 -1.71 0.23 -8.97
CA SER A 268 -1.34 1.64 -8.91
C SER A 268 0.17 1.89 -9.02
N ILE A 269 1.00 1.00 -8.49
CA ILE A 269 2.48 1.08 -8.57
C ILE A 269 3.03 0.77 -9.98
N LEU A 270 2.20 0.27 -10.89
CA LEU A 270 2.57 0.10 -12.30
C LEU A 270 1.96 1.18 -13.18
N ILE A 271 0.76 1.67 -12.82
CA ILE A 271 -0.01 2.62 -13.61
C ILE A 271 0.31 4.07 -13.25
N HIS A 272 0.71 4.37 -12.02
CA HIS A 272 0.96 5.70 -11.46
C HIS A 272 -0.19 6.68 -11.74
N PRO A 273 -1.40 6.42 -11.23
CA PRO A 273 -2.51 7.36 -11.36
C PRO A 273 -2.12 8.75 -10.79
N PRO A 274 -2.43 9.86 -11.48
CA PRO A 274 -2.06 11.21 -11.04
C PRO A 274 -2.52 11.55 -9.63
N GLU A 275 -3.65 11.00 -9.18
CA GLU A 275 -4.24 11.21 -7.86
C GLU A 275 -3.31 10.78 -6.71
N LEU A 276 -2.32 9.91 -6.97
CA LEU A 276 -1.35 9.44 -5.99
C LEU A 276 -0.03 10.22 -5.97
N SER A 277 0.15 11.24 -6.82
CA SER A 277 1.44 11.92 -6.97
C SER A 277 1.98 12.55 -5.68
N HIS A 278 1.10 12.86 -4.72
CA HIS A 278 1.46 13.43 -3.42
C HIS A 278 1.97 12.40 -2.41
N ILE A 279 1.58 11.12 -2.54
CA ILE A 279 2.05 10.04 -1.66
C ILE A 279 3.27 9.36 -2.28
N VAL A 280 3.27 9.24 -3.60
CA VAL A 280 4.31 8.55 -4.36
C VAL A 280 4.80 9.51 -5.44
N PRO A 281 5.77 10.39 -5.13
CA PRO A 281 6.24 11.42 -6.05
C PRO A 281 7.12 10.80 -7.13
N ILE A 282 6.48 10.28 -8.17
CA ILE A 282 7.17 9.63 -9.29
C ILE A 282 7.51 10.65 -10.38
N ASN A 283 8.79 10.71 -10.72
CA ASN A 283 9.29 11.39 -11.90
C ASN A 283 9.81 10.33 -12.89
N ASP A 284 9.18 10.21 -14.06
CA ASP A 284 9.53 9.24 -15.09
C ASP A 284 11.00 9.34 -15.54
N ASP A 285 11.58 10.53 -15.55
CA ASP A 285 12.97 10.74 -15.96
C ASP A 285 13.99 10.14 -14.98
N LYS A 286 13.54 9.87 -13.74
CA LYS A 286 14.34 9.27 -12.66
C LYS A 286 14.00 7.80 -12.41
N MET A 287 13.11 7.23 -13.22
CA MET A 287 12.67 5.84 -13.10
C MET A 287 13.44 4.93 -14.08
N PRO A 288 13.60 3.64 -13.75
CA PRO A 288 14.10 2.65 -14.68
C PRO A 288 13.30 2.65 -16.00
N PRO A 289 13.96 2.69 -17.17
CA PRO A 289 13.30 2.70 -18.48
C PRO A 289 12.31 1.55 -18.67
N GLU A 290 12.59 0.38 -18.09
CA GLU A 290 11.74 -0.80 -18.14
C GLU A 290 10.40 -0.57 -17.45
N LEU A 291 10.41 0.08 -16.28
CA LEU A 291 9.19 0.43 -15.55
C LEU A 291 8.39 1.51 -16.29
N VAL A 292 9.06 2.50 -16.88
CA VAL A 292 8.40 3.53 -17.70
C VAL A 292 7.77 2.91 -18.95
N LYS A 293 8.47 1.99 -19.62
CA LYS A 293 7.95 1.25 -20.78
C LYS A 293 6.74 0.40 -20.38
N LEU A 294 6.84 -0.37 -19.30
CA LEU A 294 5.73 -1.19 -18.79
C LEU A 294 4.52 -0.32 -18.43
N LYS A 295 4.71 0.80 -17.74
CA LYS A 295 3.61 1.74 -17.45
C LYS A 295 2.89 2.19 -18.71
N LYS A 296 3.64 2.63 -19.74
CA LYS A 296 3.08 3.07 -21.02
C LYS A 296 2.32 1.95 -21.73
N GLU A 297 2.85 0.73 -21.69
CA GLU A 297 2.20 -0.48 -22.22
C GLU A 297 0.88 -0.76 -21.49
N LEU A 298 0.91 -0.90 -20.17
CA LEU A 298 -0.26 -1.30 -19.37
C LEU A 298 -1.36 -0.23 -19.40
N ARG A 299 -1.00 1.05 -19.39
CA ARG A 299 -1.97 2.16 -19.53
C ARG A 299 -2.77 2.09 -20.84
N ARG A 300 -2.26 1.48 -21.91
CA ARG A 300 -2.99 1.35 -23.19
C ARG A 300 -4.05 0.25 -23.18
N THR A 301 -4.02 -0.66 -22.21
CA THR A 301 -4.99 -1.74 -22.08
C THR A 301 -6.31 -1.26 -21.48
N LEU A 302 -7.42 -1.98 -21.70
CA LEU A 302 -8.70 -1.68 -21.04
C LEU A 302 -8.58 -1.74 -19.52
N ALA A 303 -7.81 -2.70 -19.00
CA ALA A 303 -7.53 -2.83 -17.58
C ALA A 303 -6.78 -1.61 -17.02
N GLY A 304 -5.73 -1.12 -17.70
CA GLY A 304 -5.02 0.09 -17.29
C GLY A 304 -5.88 1.35 -17.35
N GLN A 305 -6.73 1.48 -18.37
CA GLN A 305 -7.71 2.56 -18.45
C GLN A 305 -8.76 2.50 -17.33
N HIS A 306 -9.19 1.29 -16.96
CA HIS A 306 -10.10 1.10 -15.83
C HIS A 306 -9.45 1.53 -14.51
N VAL A 307 -8.17 1.22 -14.25
CA VAL A 307 -7.45 1.72 -13.06
C VAL A 307 -7.49 3.25 -13.00
N LEU A 308 -7.10 3.94 -14.08
CA LEU A 308 -7.12 5.40 -14.15
C LEU A 308 -8.52 5.97 -13.90
N GLU A 309 -9.55 5.33 -14.46
CA GLU A 309 -10.92 5.74 -14.25
C GLU A 309 -11.39 5.55 -12.80
N MET A 310 -11.03 4.45 -12.14
CA MET A 310 -11.38 4.20 -10.74
C MET A 310 -10.76 5.24 -9.80
N TYR A 311 -9.50 5.63 -10.02
CA TYR A 311 -8.88 6.72 -9.26
C TYR A 311 -9.61 8.04 -9.48
N ARG A 312 -9.85 8.41 -10.74
CA ARG A 312 -10.54 9.65 -11.07
C ARG A 312 -11.96 9.73 -10.50
N LYS A 313 -12.73 8.62 -10.56
CA LYS A 313 -14.14 8.58 -10.12
C LYS A 313 -14.30 8.39 -8.62
N HIS A 314 -13.52 7.49 -8.01
CA HIS A 314 -13.78 6.98 -6.66
C HIS A 314 -12.69 7.33 -5.65
N ARG A 315 -11.48 7.71 -6.09
CA ARG A 315 -10.41 8.14 -5.18
C ARG A 315 -10.44 9.65 -4.94
N GLY A 316 -10.42 10.42 -6.03
CA GLY A 316 -10.15 11.86 -5.97
C GLY A 316 -8.76 12.17 -5.43
N ASN A 317 -8.48 13.45 -5.10
CA ASN A 317 -7.21 13.84 -4.50
C ASN A 317 -7.03 13.20 -3.13
N VAL A 318 -5.84 12.67 -2.87
CA VAL A 318 -5.51 12.07 -1.57
C VAL A 318 -4.89 13.13 -0.66
N GLU A 319 -5.46 13.31 0.53
CA GLU A 319 -4.90 14.16 1.57
C GLU A 319 -4.06 13.33 2.53
N LEU A 320 -2.83 13.77 2.81
CA LEU A 320 -1.98 13.10 3.78
C LEU A 320 -2.57 13.26 5.19
N ARG A 321 -2.82 12.13 5.86
CA ARG A 321 -3.32 12.06 7.25
C ARG A 321 -2.22 11.61 8.20
N THR A 322 -1.01 12.12 8.02
CA THR A 322 0.17 11.69 8.77
C THR A 322 0.18 12.25 10.19
N VAL A 323 0.81 11.50 11.08
CA VAL A 323 1.26 11.99 12.38
C VAL A 323 2.27 13.13 12.17
N ASP A 324 2.10 14.26 12.86
CA ASP A 324 3.12 15.31 12.93
C ASP A 324 4.26 14.82 13.84
N ARG A 325 5.30 14.21 13.23
CA ARG A 325 6.39 13.52 13.94
C ARG A 325 7.59 14.41 14.25
N ASP A 326 7.73 15.56 13.59
CA ASP A 326 8.98 16.35 13.56
C ASP A 326 9.05 17.47 14.61
N VAL A 327 8.12 17.51 15.58
CA VAL A 327 8.00 18.63 16.53
C VAL A 327 9.18 18.76 17.51
N PHE A 328 10.08 17.77 17.60
CA PHE A 328 11.29 17.92 18.43
C PHE A 328 12.48 17.04 17.99
N ILE A 329 13.39 17.62 17.20
CA ILE A 329 14.76 17.09 17.05
C ILE A 329 15.75 18.13 17.60
N PRO A 330 16.25 17.97 18.83
CA PRO A 330 17.30 18.84 19.37
C PRO A 330 18.55 18.81 18.47
N SER A 331 19.11 19.99 18.19
CA SER A 331 20.31 20.19 17.36
C SER A 331 21.54 19.41 17.85
N SER A 332 21.59 19.05 19.14
CA SER A 332 22.63 18.21 19.74
C SER A 332 22.67 16.77 19.17
N ILE A 333 21.56 16.27 18.63
CA ILE A 333 21.43 14.86 18.19
C ILE A 333 21.95 14.67 16.77
N LYS A 334 21.83 15.70 15.92
CA LYS A 334 22.40 15.70 14.57
C LYS A 334 23.91 15.42 14.60
N ASN A 335 24.61 15.94 15.62
CA ASN A 335 26.05 15.77 15.79
C ASN A 335 26.44 14.42 16.44
N PHE A 336 25.57 13.82 17.26
CA PHE A 336 25.82 12.52 17.87
C PHE A 336 25.68 11.36 16.88
N VAL A 337 24.69 11.44 15.98
CA VAL A 337 24.47 10.41 14.94
C VAL A 337 25.60 10.41 13.92
N ILE A 338 26.16 11.58 13.58
CA ILE A 338 27.29 11.70 12.65
C ILE A 338 28.60 11.19 13.26
N SER A 339 28.79 11.26 14.58
CA SER A 339 30.07 10.88 15.23
C SER A 339 30.18 9.39 15.61
N LYS A 340 29.09 8.62 15.51
CA LYS A 340 29.06 7.17 15.84
C LYS A 340 28.69 6.26 14.67
N LEU A 341 28.50 6.83 13.48
CA LEU A 341 28.44 6.13 12.19
C LEU A 341 29.77 6.30 11.47
#